data_AF-A0A1E3BK64-F1
#
_entry.id   AF-A0A1E3BK64-F1
#
_cell.length_a   1.000
_cell.length_b   1.000
_cell.length_c   1.000
_cell.angle_alpha   90.00
_cell.angle_beta   90.00
_cell.angle_gamma   90.00
#
_symmetry.space_group_name_H-M   'P 1'
#
loop_
_entity.id
_entity.type
_entity.pdbx_description
1 polymer ?
#
loop_
_entity_poly.entity_id
_entity_poly.type
_entity_poly.pdbx_seq_one_letter_code
_entity_poly.pdbx_strand_id
1 'polypeptide(L)'
;MSTVQEITDEAVFASHISSIPPSCLLVLYFHAPWAAPCAQMHTVLSTLASQYPVTTPPSVSFISLNAEELPDISEDYDVTAVPFVVLVRAGEVLDAISGSDAARVRDAVERFAGRGASDGGVGAAPKSQIPPPLSATPRQDNAPTTATQAPVSAEQSKQALFARLEELVKAAPVMLFMKGSPSAPQCGFSRTLVGILRERSVKYGFFNILADEDVRQGLKEFAEWPTFPQLWVKGELVKEELNNDPGFLNEFSVNRPAAA
;
A
#
# COMPACT_ATOMS: atom_id res chain seq x y z
N MET A 1 11.59 24.11 -16.75
CA MET A 1 11.08 22.75 -16.97
C MET A 1 11.04 22.05 -15.64
N SER A 2 10.14 21.09 -15.47
CA SER A 2 10.06 20.30 -14.24
C SER A 2 11.31 19.46 -14.04
N THR A 3 11.59 19.13 -12.78
CA THR A 3 12.73 18.32 -12.36
C THR A 3 12.23 17.23 -11.41
N VAL A 4 13.00 16.16 -11.26
CA VAL A 4 12.74 15.16 -10.22
C VAL A 4 13.24 15.73 -8.89
N GLN A 5 12.35 15.89 -7.92
CA GLN A 5 12.70 16.36 -6.59
C GLN A 5 12.92 15.17 -5.66
N GLU A 6 14.07 15.12 -4.99
CA GLU A 6 14.34 14.11 -3.97
C GLU A 6 13.61 14.44 -2.67
N ILE A 7 12.94 13.44 -2.09
CA ILE A 7 12.28 13.50 -0.80
C ILE A 7 13.05 12.60 0.15
N THR A 8 13.55 13.20 1.23
CA THR A 8 14.47 12.54 2.18
C THR A 8 13.82 12.13 3.49
N ASP A 9 12.59 12.60 3.75
CA ASP A 9 11.86 12.31 4.99
C ASP A 9 10.34 12.38 4.79
N GLU A 10 9.62 11.75 5.71
CA GLU A 10 8.16 11.62 5.68
C GLU A 10 7.41 12.95 5.86
N ALA A 11 7.97 13.89 6.62
CA ALA A 11 7.31 15.18 6.85
C ALA A 11 7.34 16.02 5.56
N VAL A 12 8.47 16.02 4.85
CA VAL A 12 8.60 16.64 3.54
C VAL A 12 7.68 15.95 2.53
N PHE A 13 7.58 14.62 2.56
CA PHE A 13 6.62 13.89 1.73
C PHE A 13 5.18 14.34 1.98
N ALA A 14 4.71 14.31 3.23
CA ALA A 14 3.35 14.69 3.59
C ALA A 14 3.03 16.15 3.24
N SER A 15 3.99 17.05 3.47
CA SER A 15 3.87 18.46 3.07
C SER A 15 3.78 18.61 1.55
N HIS A 16 4.55 17.84 0.78
CA HIS A 16 4.53 17.87 -0.68
C HIS A 16 3.17 17.42 -1.22
N ILE A 17 2.67 16.26 -0.78
CA ILE A 17 1.35 15.74 -1.16
C ILE A 17 0.23 16.73 -0.84
N SER A 18 0.31 17.40 0.31
CA SER A 18 -0.70 18.39 0.72
C SER A 18 -0.64 19.70 -0.09
N SER A 19 0.50 19.99 -0.72
CA SER A 19 0.72 21.24 -1.47
C SER A 19 0.28 21.16 -2.94
N ILE A 20 0.20 19.96 -3.51
CA ILE A 20 -0.16 19.76 -4.92
C ILE A 20 -1.69 19.76 -5.11
N PRO A 21 -2.23 20.32 -6.20
CA PRO A 21 -3.66 20.31 -6.43
C PRO A 21 -4.13 18.87 -6.77
N PRO A 22 -5.41 18.51 -6.51
CA PRO A 22 -5.95 17.20 -6.87
C PRO A 22 -5.86 16.87 -8.37
N SER A 23 -5.81 17.90 -9.22
CA SER A 23 -5.63 17.77 -10.67
C SER A 23 -4.18 17.48 -11.10
N CYS A 24 -3.20 17.61 -10.20
CA CYS A 24 -1.80 17.33 -10.47
C CYS A 24 -1.61 15.82 -10.68
N LEU A 25 -0.86 15.44 -11.72
CA LEU A 25 -0.29 14.11 -11.80
C LEU A 25 0.99 14.06 -10.96
N LEU A 26 1.01 13.26 -9.91
CA LEU A 26 2.21 12.96 -9.15
C LEU A 26 2.87 11.69 -9.69
N VAL A 27 4.15 11.77 -10.03
CA VAL A 27 4.99 10.65 -10.42
C VAL A 27 5.96 10.37 -9.28
N LEU A 28 5.69 9.30 -8.53
CA LEU A 28 6.53 8.82 -7.43
C LEU A 28 7.52 7.79 -7.94
N TYR A 29 8.80 7.97 -7.61
CA TYR A 29 9.86 7.05 -8.00
C TYR A 29 10.61 6.52 -6.77
N PHE A 30 10.45 5.23 -6.49
CA PHE A 30 11.16 4.52 -5.45
C PHE A 30 12.43 3.88 -6.01
N HIS A 31 13.56 4.13 -5.35
CA HIS A 31 14.87 3.66 -5.78
C HIS A 31 15.73 3.16 -4.63
N ALA A 32 16.80 2.44 -4.98
CA ALA A 32 17.94 2.21 -4.10
C ALA A 32 19.20 2.75 -4.79
N PRO A 33 20.04 3.53 -4.07
CA PRO A 33 21.22 4.18 -4.68
C PRO A 33 22.27 3.19 -5.17
N TRP A 34 22.30 1.98 -4.60
CA TRP A 34 23.22 0.91 -4.96
C TRP A 34 22.77 0.08 -6.18
N ALA A 35 21.52 0.24 -6.65
CA ALA A 35 20.97 -0.57 -7.73
C ALA A 35 21.19 0.09 -9.10
N ALA A 36 22.04 -0.51 -9.95
CA ALA A 36 22.31 0.00 -11.31
C ALA A 36 21.05 0.26 -12.17
N PRO A 37 19.99 -0.59 -12.13
CA PRO A 37 18.75 -0.30 -12.84
C PRO A 37 18.05 0.99 -12.38
N CYS A 38 18.22 1.39 -11.10
CA CYS A 38 17.69 2.65 -10.59
C CYS A 38 18.42 3.86 -11.19
N ALA A 39 19.74 3.80 -11.37
CA ALA A 39 20.48 4.90 -12.02
C ALA A 39 20.00 5.16 -13.46
N GLN A 40 19.67 4.08 -14.19
CA GLN A 40 19.10 4.18 -15.53
C GLN A 40 17.71 4.81 -15.50
N MET A 41 16.82 4.32 -14.62
CA MET A 41 15.46 4.85 -14.50
C MET A 41 15.44 6.32 -14.06
N HIS A 42 16.34 6.73 -13.16
CA HIS A 42 16.48 8.13 -12.75
C HIS A 42 16.84 9.03 -13.94
N THR A 43 17.72 8.58 -14.84
CA THR A 43 18.07 9.30 -16.07
C THR A 43 16.86 9.46 -17.00
N VAL A 44 16.04 8.41 -17.14
CA VAL A 44 14.79 8.44 -17.91
C VAL A 44 13.81 9.44 -17.33
N LEU A 45 13.54 9.36 -16.03
CA LEU A 45 12.60 10.24 -15.33
C LEU A 45 13.05 11.70 -15.33
N SER A 46 14.35 11.97 -15.16
CA SER A 46 14.92 13.32 -15.25
C SER A 46 14.74 13.91 -16.65
N THR A 47 15.02 13.11 -17.68
CA THR A 47 14.81 13.50 -19.09
C THR A 47 13.33 13.76 -19.36
N LEU A 48 12.45 12.88 -18.88
CA LEU A 48 11.00 13.02 -19.05
C LEU A 48 10.45 14.25 -18.32
N ALA A 49 10.84 14.48 -17.06
CA ALA A 49 10.45 15.65 -16.28
C ALA A 49 10.80 16.96 -16.99
N SER A 50 11.99 17.01 -17.63
CA SER A 50 12.44 18.18 -18.39
C SER A 50 11.56 18.55 -19.59
N GLN A 51 10.70 17.63 -20.06
CA GLN A 51 9.78 17.89 -21.17
C GLN A 51 8.49 18.59 -20.70
N TYR A 52 8.21 18.58 -19.39
CA TYR A 52 7.02 19.21 -18.82
C TYR A 52 7.36 20.64 -18.34
N PRO A 53 6.55 21.65 -18.72
CA PRO A 53 6.75 23.01 -18.24
C PRO A 53 6.36 23.11 -16.76
N VAL A 54 7.07 23.95 -16.02
CA VAL A 54 6.66 24.32 -14.66
C VAL A 54 5.41 25.19 -14.78
N THR A 55 4.33 24.75 -14.16
CA THR A 55 3.03 25.43 -14.16
C THR A 55 2.64 25.82 -12.75
N THR A 56 1.80 26.83 -12.60
CA THR A 56 1.27 27.27 -11.30
C THR A 56 -0.25 27.41 -11.43
N PRO A 57 -1.04 26.49 -10.85
CA PRO A 57 -0.62 25.34 -10.04
C PRO A 57 0.00 24.22 -10.90
N PRO A 58 0.82 23.31 -10.31
CA PRO A 58 1.55 22.30 -11.08
C PRO A 58 0.61 21.25 -11.70
N SER A 59 0.77 21.00 -13.00
CA SER A 59 0.05 19.96 -13.74
C SER A 59 0.67 18.57 -13.56
N VAL A 60 1.99 18.49 -13.43
CA VAL A 60 2.76 17.26 -13.17
C VAL A 60 3.86 17.55 -12.16
N SER A 61 4.03 16.67 -11.18
CA SER A 61 5.10 16.72 -10.17
C SER A 61 5.87 15.39 -10.18
N PHE A 62 7.20 15.46 -10.23
CA PHE A 62 8.07 14.28 -10.21
C PHE A 62 8.86 14.27 -8.89
N ILE A 63 8.75 13.19 -8.13
CA ILE A 63 9.50 13.02 -6.89
C ILE A 63 10.22 11.67 -6.84
N SER A 64 11.38 11.63 -6.19
CA SER A 64 12.13 10.41 -5.92
C SER A 64 12.28 10.15 -4.43
N LEU A 65 12.23 8.89 -4.06
CA LEU A 65 12.32 8.41 -2.69
C LEU A 65 13.29 7.23 -2.63
N ASN A 66 14.21 7.27 -1.68
CA ASN A 66 15.00 6.09 -1.35
C ASN A 66 14.10 5.09 -0.60
N ALA A 67 13.85 3.95 -1.23
CA ALA A 67 12.90 2.97 -0.73
C ALA A 67 13.32 2.35 0.61
N GLU A 68 14.63 2.30 0.88
CA GLU A 68 15.20 1.73 2.11
C GLU A 68 15.22 2.73 3.26
N GLU A 69 15.34 4.02 2.96
CA GLU A 69 15.34 5.10 3.97
C GLU A 69 13.92 5.54 4.34
N LEU A 70 12.96 5.34 3.44
CA LEU A 70 11.55 5.67 3.62
C LEU A 70 10.66 4.42 3.54
N PRO A 71 10.89 3.40 4.41
CA PRO A 71 10.22 2.10 4.32
C PRO A 71 8.70 2.21 4.53
N ASP A 72 8.25 3.15 5.37
CA ASP A 72 6.82 3.36 5.63
C ASP A 72 6.08 3.79 4.36
N ILE A 73 6.65 4.76 3.62
CA ILE A 73 6.09 5.23 2.35
C ILE A 73 6.20 4.14 1.29
N SER A 74 7.34 3.46 1.19
CA SER A 74 7.51 2.32 0.27
C SER A 74 6.43 1.26 0.47
N GLU A 75 6.08 0.94 1.71
CA GLU A 75 5.07 -0.06 2.00
C GLU A 75 3.65 0.43 1.70
N ASP A 76 3.35 1.71 1.93
CA ASP A 76 2.04 2.30 1.59
C ASP A 76 1.74 2.23 0.09
N TYR A 77 2.79 2.16 -0.74
CA TYR A 77 2.70 1.94 -2.19
C TYR A 77 3.01 0.51 -2.64
N ASP A 78 3.05 -0.46 -1.70
CA ASP A 78 3.32 -1.87 -1.96
C ASP A 78 4.64 -2.12 -2.76
N VAL A 79 5.67 -1.32 -2.48
CA VAL A 79 7.00 -1.43 -3.13
C VAL A 79 7.71 -2.69 -2.64
N THR A 80 7.88 -3.66 -3.54
CA THR A 80 8.56 -4.94 -3.25
C THR A 80 9.89 -5.10 -3.99
N ALA A 81 10.14 -4.27 -5.00
CA ALA A 81 11.36 -4.24 -5.77
C ALA A 81 11.59 -2.83 -6.30
N VAL A 82 12.85 -2.45 -6.51
CA VAL A 82 13.23 -1.17 -7.12
C VAL A 82 14.01 -1.41 -8.42
N PRO A 83 13.92 -0.51 -9.42
CA PRO A 83 13.12 0.73 -9.45
C PRO A 83 11.61 0.47 -9.50
N PHE A 84 10.83 1.32 -8.83
CA PHE A 84 9.37 1.26 -8.85
C PHE A 84 8.78 2.65 -9.05
N VAL A 85 7.83 2.78 -9.96
CA VAL A 85 7.21 4.06 -10.30
C VAL A 85 5.70 3.98 -10.10
N VAL A 86 5.13 4.94 -9.39
CA VAL A 86 3.69 5.03 -9.14
C VAL A 86 3.17 6.36 -9.67
N LEU A 87 2.07 6.31 -10.41
CA LEU A 87 1.38 7.49 -10.90
C LEU A 87 0.14 7.71 -10.04
N VAL A 88 0.04 8.88 -9.42
CA VAL A 88 -1.04 9.22 -8.49
C VAL A 88 -1.72 10.51 -8.94
N ARG A 89 -3.05 10.57 -8.81
CA ARG A 89 -3.82 11.81 -8.99
C ARG A 89 -4.96 11.82 -7.98
N ALA A 90 -5.19 12.96 -7.34
CA ALA A 90 -6.23 13.11 -6.32
C ALA A 90 -6.19 12.02 -5.21
N GLY A 91 -4.99 11.51 -4.89
CA GLY A 91 -4.80 10.43 -3.91
C GLY A 91 -5.06 9.01 -4.43
N GLU A 92 -5.50 8.86 -5.68
CA GLU A 92 -5.74 7.56 -6.32
C GLU A 92 -4.51 7.11 -7.14
N VAL A 93 -4.13 5.84 -6.99
CA VAL A 93 -3.09 5.20 -7.82
C VAL A 93 -3.67 4.88 -9.19
N LEU A 94 -3.15 5.56 -10.22
CA LEU A 94 -3.56 5.39 -11.61
C LEU A 94 -2.81 4.24 -12.31
N ASP A 95 -1.54 4.06 -11.98
CA ASP A 95 -0.69 2.97 -12.49
C ASP A 95 0.50 2.73 -11.56
N ALA A 96 1.02 1.51 -11.56
CA ALA A 96 2.21 1.08 -10.84
C ALA A 96 3.10 0.23 -11.74
N ILE A 97 4.37 0.60 -11.81
CA ILE A 97 5.34 0.06 -12.76
C ILE A 97 6.57 -0.38 -11.97
N SER A 98 6.76 -1.69 -11.89
CA SER A 98 7.96 -2.29 -11.31
C SER A 98 9.00 -2.58 -12.38
N GLY A 99 10.27 -2.29 -12.08
CA GLY A 99 11.42 -2.60 -12.93
C GLY A 99 11.77 -1.48 -13.91
N SER A 100 12.73 -1.78 -14.79
CA SER A 100 13.42 -0.79 -15.64
C SER A 100 12.74 -0.57 -17.00
N ASP A 101 11.43 -0.76 -17.11
CA ASP A 101 10.69 -0.53 -18.36
C ASP A 101 10.44 0.96 -18.61
N ALA A 102 11.45 1.61 -19.20
CA ALA A 102 11.44 3.03 -19.51
C ALA A 102 10.34 3.43 -20.51
N ALA A 103 9.98 2.54 -21.43
CA ALA A 103 8.94 2.80 -22.43
C ALA A 103 7.58 2.85 -21.75
N ARG A 104 7.27 1.86 -20.91
CA ARG A 104 6.01 1.82 -20.15
C ARG A 104 5.87 3.02 -19.22
N VAL A 105 6.94 3.45 -18.54
CA VAL A 105 6.93 4.64 -17.68
C VAL A 105 6.61 5.90 -18.49
N ARG A 106 7.26 6.09 -19.64
CA ARG A 106 6.99 7.25 -20.51
C ARG A 106 5.55 7.25 -21.01
N ASP A 107 5.09 6.13 -21.55
CA ASP A 107 3.75 6.01 -22.11
C ASP A 107 2.67 6.28 -21.04
N ALA A 108 2.87 5.79 -19.82
CA ALA A 108 1.96 6.03 -18.71
C ALA A 108 1.93 7.53 -18.33
N VAL A 109 3.09 8.17 -18.17
CA VAL A 109 3.16 9.58 -17.80
C VAL A 109 2.54 10.47 -18.89
N GLU A 110 2.86 10.22 -20.17
CA GLU A 110 2.28 10.96 -21.31
C GLU A 110 0.74 10.79 -21.34
N ARG A 111 0.25 9.57 -21.16
CA ARG A 111 -1.18 9.25 -21.14
C ARG A 111 -1.92 10.02 -20.05
N PHE A 112 -1.38 10.08 -18.84
CA PHE A 112 -2.07 10.71 -17.72
C PHE A 112 -1.82 12.22 -17.65
N ALA A 113 -0.66 12.72 -18.07
CA ALA A 113 -0.36 14.15 -18.06
C ALA A 113 -1.24 14.96 -19.02
N GLY A 114 -1.68 14.37 -20.14
CA GLY A 114 -2.59 15.01 -21.11
C GLY A 114 -4.05 15.13 -20.68
N ARG A 115 -4.48 14.43 -19.61
CA ARG A 115 -5.89 14.38 -19.16
C ARG A 115 -6.27 15.50 -18.18
N GLY A 116 -5.95 16.74 -18.52
CA GLY A 116 -6.37 17.93 -17.76
C GLY A 116 -7.79 18.35 -18.12
N ALA A 117 -8.74 18.16 -17.19
CA ALA A 117 -10.09 18.74 -17.19
C ALA A 117 -10.97 18.52 -18.43
N SER A 118 -11.58 17.33 -18.57
CA SER A 118 -12.96 17.16 -19.05
C SER A 118 -13.38 15.69 -19.12
N ASP A 119 -14.62 15.48 -18.71
CA ASP A 119 -15.54 14.39 -19.04
C ASP A 119 -15.40 13.01 -18.38
N GLY A 120 -16.47 12.68 -17.63
CA GLY A 120 -16.84 11.32 -17.29
C GLY A 120 -17.19 10.57 -18.56
N GLY A 121 -16.62 9.38 -18.72
CA GLY A 121 -16.79 8.58 -19.91
C GLY A 121 -16.22 7.20 -19.69
N VAL A 122 -17.13 6.27 -19.40
CA VAL A 122 -16.95 4.86 -19.17
C VAL A 122 -16.03 4.24 -20.22
N GLY A 123 -14.93 3.65 -19.76
CA GLY A 123 -13.95 2.96 -20.58
C GLY A 123 -13.42 1.74 -19.86
N ALA A 124 -14.33 0.80 -19.58
CA ALA A 124 -13.95 -0.54 -19.15
C ALA A 124 -13.24 -1.26 -20.31
N ALA A 125 -11.97 -1.63 -20.10
CA ALA A 125 -11.27 -2.73 -20.78
C ALA A 125 -9.88 -2.93 -20.15
N PRO A 126 -9.25 -4.11 -20.29
CA PRO A 126 -9.60 -5.39 -19.68
C PRO A 126 -8.53 -5.80 -18.65
N LYS A 127 -8.88 -6.72 -17.76
CA LYS A 127 -7.92 -7.45 -16.92
C LYS A 127 -7.06 -8.33 -17.84
N SER A 128 -5.87 -7.86 -18.24
CA SER A 128 -4.88 -8.71 -18.91
C SER A 128 -4.22 -9.59 -17.88
N GLN A 129 -4.56 -10.88 -17.96
CA GLN A 129 -3.86 -11.98 -17.32
C GLN A 129 -2.38 -11.95 -17.70
N ILE A 130 -1.56 -12.10 -16.67
CA ILE A 130 -0.11 -12.33 -16.77
C ILE A 130 0.11 -13.64 -17.54
N PRO A 131 0.88 -13.68 -18.65
CA PRO A 131 1.27 -14.93 -19.28
C PRO A 131 2.28 -15.69 -18.41
N PRO A 132 2.22 -17.03 -18.36
CA PRO A 132 3.11 -17.84 -17.53
C PRO A 132 4.57 -17.82 -18.04
N PRO A 133 5.56 -18.08 -17.16
CA PRO A 133 6.98 -18.04 -17.51
C PRO A 133 7.37 -19.17 -18.48
N LEU A 134 8.31 -18.85 -19.35
CA LEU A 134 8.89 -19.72 -20.38
C LEU A 134 9.47 -21.01 -19.78
N SER A 135 8.90 -22.15 -20.17
CA SER A 135 9.42 -23.48 -19.84
C SER A 135 10.70 -23.78 -20.63
N ALA A 136 11.82 -23.94 -19.91
CA ALA A 136 13.00 -24.65 -20.41
C ALA A 136 12.76 -26.16 -20.31
N THR A 137 12.71 -26.85 -21.45
CA THR A 137 12.70 -28.33 -21.50
C THR A 137 14.08 -28.88 -21.14
N PRO A 138 14.13 -29.97 -20.35
CA PRO A 138 14.61 -31.22 -20.94
C PRO A 138 13.81 -32.49 -20.55
N ARG A 139 13.60 -33.32 -21.58
CA ARG A 139 13.35 -34.79 -21.67
C ARG A 139 12.70 -35.57 -20.50
N GLN A 140 11.62 -36.28 -20.87
CA GLN A 140 10.94 -37.38 -20.16
C GLN A 140 11.81 -38.62 -19.99
N ASP A 141 11.59 -39.38 -18.91
CA ASP A 141 11.25 -40.82 -18.98
C ASP A 141 10.55 -41.33 -17.69
N ASN A 142 9.34 -41.87 -17.89
CA ASN A 142 8.62 -42.96 -17.19
C ASN A 142 8.52 -43.04 -15.63
N ALA A 143 7.31 -42.71 -15.12
CA ALA A 143 6.36 -43.44 -14.24
C ALA A 143 6.81 -44.63 -13.33
N PRO A 144 6.06 -45.07 -12.27
CA PRO A 144 4.78 -44.58 -11.71
C PRO A 144 4.63 -44.55 -10.15
N THR A 145 3.47 -44.04 -9.69
CA THR A 145 2.73 -44.37 -8.44
C THR A 145 3.14 -43.70 -7.11
N THR A 146 2.27 -42.86 -6.53
CA THR A 146 1.38 -43.18 -5.38
C THR A 146 0.71 -41.91 -4.79
N ALA A 147 -0.63 -41.92 -4.77
CA ALA A 147 -1.58 -41.23 -3.88
C ALA A 147 -1.62 -39.68 -3.71
N THR A 148 -2.71 -39.12 -4.24
CA THR A 148 -3.72 -38.29 -3.53
C THR A 148 -3.30 -36.92 -2.99
N GLN A 149 -3.60 -35.85 -3.75
CA GLN A 149 -4.68 -34.89 -3.46
C GLN A 149 -4.92 -33.97 -4.68
N ALA A 150 -6.19 -33.72 -5.01
CA ALA A 150 -6.63 -32.83 -6.09
C ALA A 150 -6.37 -31.35 -5.74
N PRO A 151 -6.20 -30.45 -6.73
CA PRO A 151 -5.98 -29.03 -6.46
C PRO A 151 -7.26 -28.42 -5.90
N VAL A 152 -7.20 -27.90 -4.67
CA VAL A 152 -8.26 -27.04 -4.14
C VAL A 152 -8.38 -25.81 -5.05
N SER A 153 -9.58 -25.56 -5.53
CA SER A 153 -9.86 -24.40 -6.38
C SER A 153 -9.60 -23.11 -5.61
N ALA A 154 -9.05 -22.08 -6.26
CA ALA A 154 -8.65 -20.82 -5.63
C ALA A 154 -9.79 -20.12 -4.83
N GLU A 155 -11.04 -20.37 -5.22
CA GLU A 155 -12.25 -19.92 -4.53
C GLU A 155 -12.43 -20.55 -3.13
N GLN A 156 -12.08 -21.83 -2.97
CA GLN A 156 -12.18 -22.53 -1.68
C GLN A 156 -11.12 -22.02 -0.69
N SER A 157 -9.92 -21.70 -1.18
CA SER A 157 -8.86 -21.11 -0.36
C SER A 157 -9.24 -19.72 0.14
N LYS A 158 -9.91 -18.91 -0.69
CA LYS A 158 -10.39 -17.56 -0.31
C LYS A 158 -11.49 -17.61 0.75
N GLN A 159 -12.46 -18.51 0.61
CA GLN A 159 -13.52 -18.69 1.62
C GLN A 159 -12.96 -19.16 2.96
N ALA A 160 -12.00 -20.09 2.95
CA ALA A 160 -11.32 -20.53 4.16
C ALA A 160 -10.52 -19.39 4.82
N LEU A 161 -9.86 -18.55 4.03
CA LEU A 161 -9.16 -17.36 4.51
C LEU A 161 -10.12 -16.38 5.19
N PHE A 162 -11.25 -16.06 4.55
CA PHE A 162 -12.22 -15.10 5.10
C PHE A 162 -12.83 -15.62 6.41
N ALA A 163 -13.11 -16.92 6.52
CA ALA A 163 -13.55 -17.52 7.77
C ALA A 163 -12.49 -17.37 8.89
N ARG A 164 -11.20 -17.57 8.57
CA ARG A 164 -10.09 -17.33 9.50
C ARG A 164 -9.99 -15.85 9.90
N LEU A 165 -10.19 -14.92 8.96
CA LEU A 165 -10.18 -13.49 9.25
C LEU A 165 -11.32 -13.08 10.18
N GLU A 166 -12.51 -13.63 9.97
CA GLU A 166 -13.67 -13.39 10.84
C GLU A 166 -13.40 -13.84 12.27
N GLU A 167 -12.75 -15.00 12.44
CA GLU A 167 -12.33 -15.48 13.76
C GLU A 167 -11.24 -14.57 14.36
N LEU A 168 -10.26 -14.13 13.55
CA LEU A 168 -9.18 -13.25 14.00
C LEU A 168 -9.67 -11.88 14.46
N VAL A 169 -10.59 -11.23 13.74
CA VAL A 169 -11.13 -9.92 14.15
C VAL A 169 -12.00 -10.02 15.41
N LYS A 170 -12.57 -11.20 15.68
CA LYS A 170 -13.37 -11.49 16.88
C LYS A 170 -12.56 -12.10 18.02
N ALA A 171 -11.27 -12.39 17.82
CA ALA A 171 -10.41 -13.05 18.81
C ALA A 171 -10.24 -12.23 20.10
N ALA A 172 -10.35 -10.90 20.01
CA ALA A 172 -10.41 -10.03 21.18
C ALA A 172 -11.46 -8.91 21.00
N PRO A 173 -11.98 -8.34 22.10
CA PRO A 173 -12.93 -7.24 22.04
C PRO A 173 -12.38 -5.99 21.34
N VAL A 174 -11.06 -5.79 21.41
CA VAL A 174 -10.33 -4.77 20.66
C VAL A 174 -9.14 -5.48 20.00
N MET A 175 -9.14 -5.59 18.67
CA MET A 175 -8.09 -6.22 17.88
C MET A 175 -7.42 -5.20 16.98
N LEU A 176 -6.11 -5.01 17.17
CA LEU A 176 -5.30 -4.12 16.35
C LEU A 176 -4.48 -4.92 15.33
N PHE A 177 -4.78 -4.73 14.05
CA PHE A 177 -3.94 -5.22 12.96
C PHE A 177 -2.95 -4.11 12.60
N MET A 178 -1.68 -4.36 12.87
CA MET A 178 -0.62 -3.36 12.74
C MET A 178 0.62 -3.94 12.07
N LYS A 179 1.47 -3.04 11.59
CA LYS A 179 2.80 -3.37 11.06
C LYS A 179 3.79 -3.44 12.23
N GLY A 180 4.28 -4.63 12.53
CA GLY A 180 5.14 -4.89 13.70
C GLY A 180 4.35 -5.27 14.95
N SER A 181 4.79 -4.83 16.13
CA SER A 181 4.13 -5.14 17.41
C SER A 181 3.97 -3.89 18.28
N PRO A 182 3.12 -3.91 19.31
CA PRO A 182 2.99 -2.79 20.25
C PRO A 182 4.28 -2.38 20.96
N SER A 183 5.23 -3.31 21.11
CA SER A 183 6.56 -3.05 21.69
C SER A 183 7.58 -2.59 20.64
N ALA A 184 7.41 -2.99 19.39
CA ALA A 184 8.27 -2.61 18.26
C ALA A 184 7.41 -2.27 17.02
N PRO A 185 6.77 -1.09 16.97
CA PRO A 185 5.97 -0.69 15.82
C PRO A 185 6.91 -0.34 14.64
N GLN A 186 6.63 -0.93 13.48
CA GLN A 186 7.45 -0.77 12.26
C GLN A 186 6.88 0.26 11.28
N CYS A 187 5.89 1.05 11.70
CA CYS A 187 5.30 2.12 10.90
C CYS A 187 4.82 3.28 11.80
N GLY A 188 4.97 4.53 11.36
CA GLY A 188 4.58 5.76 12.07
C GLY A 188 3.10 5.79 12.47
N PHE A 189 2.19 5.43 11.57
CA PHE A 189 0.76 5.33 11.87
C PHE A 189 0.45 4.25 12.91
N SER A 190 1.15 3.12 12.82
CA SER A 190 1.05 2.03 13.80
C SER A 190 1.55 2.49 15.19
N ARG A 191 2.62 3.29 15.24
CA ARG A 191 3.15 3.88 16.48
C ARG A 191 2.17 4.85 17.12
N THR A 192 1.57 5.73 16.32
CA THR A 192 0.57 6.71 16.80
C THR A 192 -0.64 6.01 17.43
N LEU A 193 -1.20 5.01 16.74
CA LEU A 193 -2.39 4.30 17.24
C LEU A 193 -2.11 3.48 18.52
N VAL A 194 -0.96 2.80 18.58
CA VAL A 194 -0.51 2.12 19.82
C VAL A 194 -0.32 3.13 20.96
N GLY A 195 0.20 4.32 20.66
CA GLY A 195 0.34 5.41 21.63
C GLY A 195 -1.00 5.81 22.24
N ILE A 196 -2.01 6.05 21.40
CA ILE A 196 -3.38 6.41 21.83
C ILE A 196 -3.98 5.31 22.71
N LEU A 197 -3.88 4.04 22.29
CA LEU A 197 -4.40 2.91 23.06
C LEU A 197 -3.70 2.75 24.42
N ARG A 198 -2.39 2.97 24.46
CA ARG A 198 -1.58 2.91 25.69
C ARG A 198 -1.94 4.04 26.65
N GLU A 199 -2.06 5.27 26.15
CA GLU A 199 -2.45 6.44 26.94
C GLU A 199 -3.82 6.24 27.59
N ARG A 200 -4.77 5.67 26.83
CA ARG A 200 -6.12 5.35 27.33
C ARG A 200 -6.19 4.05 28.14
N SER A 201 -5.06 3.38 28.35
CA SER A 201 -4.96 2.11 29.10
C SER A 201 -5.95 1.04 28.60
N VAL A 202 -6.15 0.97 27.29
CA VAL A 202 -7.07 0.02 26.65
C VAL A 202 -6.39 -1.34 26.55
N LYS A 203 -7.09 -2.41 26.93
CA LYS A 203 -6.63 -3.77 26.64
C LYS A 203 -7.03 -4.15 25.22
N TYR A 204 -6.05 -4.51 24.41
CA TYR A 204 -6.27 -4.94 23.03
C TYR A 204 -5.37 -6.14 22.69
N GLY A 205 -5.87 -7.01 21.81
CA GLY A 205 -5.04 -7.97 21.10
C GLY A 205 -4.40 -7.32 19.89
N PHE A 206 -3.26 -7.85 19.43
CA PHE A 206 -2.61 -7.35 18.23
C PHE A 206 -2.27 -8.51 17.29
N PHE A 207 -2.24 -8.22 16.00
CA PHE A 207 -1.76 -9.13 14.98
C PHE A 207 -0.79 -8.40 14.07
N ASN A 208 0.39 -8.97 13.88
CA ASN A 208 1.39 -8.44 12.97
C ASN A 208 1.08 -8.90 11.54
N ILE A 209 0.55 -8.01 10.72
CA ILE A 209 0.19 -8.33 9.33
C ILE A 209 1.40 -8.62 8.45
N LEU A 210 2.62 -8.23 8.84
CA LEU A 210 3.85 -8.54 8.11
C LEU A 210 4.24 -10.01 8.23
N ALA A 211 3.65 -10.75 9.17
CA ALA A 211 3.94 -12.18 9.36
C ALA A 211 3.12 -13.09 8.44
N ASP A 212 2.01 -12.60 7.85
CA ASP A 212 1.07 -13.39 7.05
C ASP A 212 0.48 -12.52 5.92
N GLU A 213 1.02 -12.66 4.71
CA GLU A 213 0.63 -11.87 3.53
C GLU A 213 -0.81 -12.18 3.09
N ASP A 214 -1.28 -13.43 3.26
CA ASP A 214 -2.65 -13.80 2.94
C ASP A 214 -3.63 -13.07 3.87
N VAL A 215 -3.32 -12.98 5.16
CA VAL A 215 -4.11 -12.19 6.12
C VAL A 215 -4.07 -10.70 5.77
N ARG A 216 -2.91 -10.16 5.37
CA ARG A 216 -2.76 -8.76 4.94
C ARG A 216 -3.66 -8.42 3.76
N GLN A 217 -3.60 -9.19 2.68
CA GLN A 217 -4.42 -8.97 1.49
C GLN A 217 -5.89 -9.23 1.76
N GLY A 218 -6.20 -10.33 2.47
CA GLY A 218 -7.57 -10.68 2.81
C GLY A 218 -8.25 -9.66 3.72
N LEU A 219 -7.54 -9.04 4.67
CA LEU A 219 -8.09 -7.98 5.53
C LEU A 219 -8.44 -6.72 4.73
N LYS A 220 -7.65 -6.32 3.73
CA LYS A 220 -7.96 -5.17 2.87
C LYS A 220 -9.33 -5.36 2.19
N GLU A 221 -9.56 -6.56 1.68
CA GLU A 221 -10.82 -6.93 1.02
C GLU A 221 -11.97 -7.10 2.03
N PHE A 222 -11.73 -7.80 3.14
CA PHE A 222 -12.74 -8.08 4.17
C PHE A 222 -13.24 -6.81 4.87
N ALA A 223 -12.35 -5.84 5.09
CA ALA A 223 -12.67 -4.58 5.76
C ALA A 223 -13.18 -3.48 4.82
N GLU A 224 -13.11 -3.73 3.50
CA GLU A 224 -13.23 -2.72 2.44
C GLU A 224 -12.40 -1.47 2.79
N TRP A 225 -11.14 -1.69 3.19
CA TRP A 225 -10.26 -0.64 3.68
C TRP A 225 -8.82 -0.85 3.19
N PRO A 226 -8.24 0.09 2.43
CA PRO A 226 -7.00 -0.17 1.70
C PRO A 226 -5.74 -0.10 2.57
N THR A 227 -5.81 0.46 3.79
CA THR A 227 -4.62 0.82 4.58
C THR A 227 -4.55 0.16 5.96
N PHE A 228 -3.38 0.23 6.58
CA PHE A 228 -3.13 -0.19 7.96
C PHE A 228 -2.49 0.98 8.72
N PRO A 229 -2.61 1.05 10.05
CA PRO A 229 -3.20 0.06 10.96
C PRO A 229 -4.74 0.02 10.94
N GLN A 230 -5.33 -1.15 11.17
CA GLN A 230 -6.78 -1.35 11.28
C GLN A 230 -7.16 -1.74 12.71
N LEU A 231 -8.06 -0.99 13.33
CA LEU A 231 -8.57 -1.26 14.67
C LEU A 231 -9.98 -1.85 14.61
N TRP A 232 -10.15 -3.06 15.11
CA TRP A 232 -11.43 -3.73 15.17
C TRP A 232 -11.93 -3.76 16.60
N VAL A 233 -13.19 -3.39 16.81
CA VAL A 233 -13.86 -3.42 18.12
C VAL A 233 -15.11 -4.27 17.99
N LYS A 234 -15.23 -5.32 18.82
CA LYS A 234 -16.36 -6.28 18.81
C LYS A 234 -16.64 -6.87 17.41
N GLY A 235 -15.61 -6.97 16.57
CA GLY A 235 -15.72 -7.50 15.20
C GLY A 235 -16.11 -6.46 14.14
N GLU A 236 -16.16 -5.18 14.48
CA GLU A 236 -16.43 -4.08 13.55
C GLU A 236 -15.19 -3.19 13.39
N LEU A 237 -14.90 -2.75 12.16
CA LEU A 237 -13.75 -1.89 11.87
C LEU A 237 -14.04 -0.45 12.29
N VAL A 238 -13.21 0.09 13.16
CA VAL A 238 -13.26 1.48 13.62
C VAL A 238 -12.54 2.37 12.61
N LYS A 239 -13.31 3.10 11.79
CA LYS A 239 -12.77 4.01 10.75
C LYS A 239 -12.67 5.46 11.24
N GLU A 240 -13.73 5.98 11.88
CA GLU A 240 -13.85 7.41 12.23
C GLU A 240 -14.19 7.65 13.71
N GLU A 241 -14.66 6.63 14.43
CA GLU A 241 -15.19 6.81 15.81
C GLU A 241 -14.09 7.16 16.82
N LEU A 242 -12.83 6.79 16.55
CA LEU A 242 -11.70 7.18 17.40
C LEU A 242 -11.50 8.69 17.48
N ASN A 243 -11.82 9.41 16.40
CA ASN A 243 -11.65 10.85 16.27
C ASN A 243 -12.91 11.61 16.70
N ASN A 244 -14.09 11.04 16.45
CA ASN A 244 -15.37 11.68 16.74
C ASN A 244 -15.85 11.45 18.19
N ASP A 245 -15.52 10.31 18.80
CA ASP A 245 -15.86 10.00 20.18
C ASP A 245 -14.60 9.63 20.99
N PRO A 246 -14.00 10.59 21.73
CA PRO A 246 -12.85 10.32 22.58
C PRO A 246 -13.17 9.37 23.75
N GLY A 247 -14.44 9.06 24.00
CA GLY A 247 -14.90 8.09 25.01
C GLY A 247 -15.12 6.67 24.49
N PHE A 248 -15.10 6.45 23.17
CA PHE A 248 -15.50 5.18 22.55
C PHE A 248 -14.75 3.95 23.10
N LEU A 249 -13.45 4.11 23.36
CA LEU A 249 -12.60 3.03 23.87
C LEU A 249 -12.60 2.88 25.39
N ASN A 250 -13.26 3.78 26.14
CA ASN A 250 -13.22 3.77 27.61
C ASN A 250 -13.88 2.54 28.22
N GLU A 251 -14.87 1.94 27.53
CA GLU A 251 -15.49 0.68 27.95
C GLU A 251 -14.44 -0.46 28.08
N PHE A 252 -13.34 -0.36 27.32
CA PHE A 252 -12.27 -1.35 27.24
C PHE A 252 -11.00 -0.94 28.01
N SER A 253 -11.05 0.20 28.73
CA SER A 253 -9.95 0.65 29.57
C SER A 253 -9.88 -0.13 30.88
N VAL A 254 -8.67 -0.44 31.34
CA VAL A 254 -8.46 -1.10 32.64
C VAL A 254 -8.67 -0.17 33.83
N ASN A 255 -8.70 1.14 33.60
CA ASN A 255 -8.95 2.16 34.62
C ASN A 255 -10.44 2.55 34.69
N ARG A 256 -11.34 1.56 34.66
CA ARG A 256 -12.76 1.83 34.88
C ARG A 256 -12.92 2.42 36.30
N PRO A 257 -13.45 3.65 36.48
CA PRO A 257 -13.93 4.04 37.79
C PRO A 257 -15.03 3.04 38.15
N ALA A 258 -14.88 2.35 39.27
CA ALA A 258 -15.93 1.49 39.79
C ALA A 258 -17.23 2.32 39.78
N ALA A 259 -18.25 1.82 39.07
CA ALA A 259 -19.58 2.38 39.19
C ALA A 259 -19.94 2.35 40.68
N ALA A 260 -20.17 3.53 41.25
CA ALA A 260 -20.68 3.69 42.59
C ALA A 260 -22.10 3.11 42.70
#